data_AF-A0A521H1W7-F1
#
_entry.id   AF-A0A521H1W7-F1
#
_cell.length_a   1.000
_cell.length_b   1.000
_cell.length_c   1.000
_cell.angle_alpha   90.00
_cell.angle_beta   90.00
_cell.angle_gamma   90.00
#
_symmetry.space_group_name_H-M   'P 1'
#
loop_
_entity.id
_entity.type
_entity.pdbx_description
1 polymer ?
#
loop_
_entity_poly.entity_id
_entity_poly.type
_entity_poly.pdbx_seq_one_letter_code
_entity_poly.pdbx_strand_id
1 'polypeptide(L)'
;MPGKRATAWFAVVAVALAAAAAARLLWPGCLPAGRSHQRPPASAAAPSGQDEAPAFLEPGRTEVIRSTTPRDSPDWSLLVQAVADPKRRSRALEESLTRPDLIPWLLERLESAEFAEQDARPIGLLLRGVLSHWERLPAPAELEREPFMDRVIRAGAATDRSASAVAFAWRKQRFLSTRHRPWVNAARPAALDGLTAQQPGAARADLFLAVLEDVLRAHLESDLHEVVAGHLQDPSMRVRILAYRLYFGAEGASDWYSALASFDQVTAEERAQLAEAIAREVPPADAAELLLMLEARFGSEEEFLGAWHKLAARSPASVGGVYQALLGDPGARSAGDGQWADAGEHPGLRLGAMDREADLRRDLLLAYMVGTLANGVDGTQVFAEAAEWDWNPSVRSAAWEHMARLGGSKQQAIALELLSRPGYLDSMRLPGVPDDTLFLPTMQHLAQTVPYTELWRLRHALEGMELSADNRQQLEAILAGRVPE
;
A
#
# COMPACT_ATOMS: atom_id res chain seq x y z
N MET A 1 -34.99 -6.52 -13.64
CA MET A 1 -35.35 -5.11 -13.92
C MET A 1 -34.06 -4.30 -14.12
N PRO A 2 -33.61 -4.06 -15.36
CA PRO A 2 -32.28 -3.45 -15.63
C PRO A 2 -32.28 -1.91 -15.68
N GLY A 3 -33.38 -1.26 -16.07
CA GLY A 3 -33.40 0.18 -16.42
C GLY A 3 -33.29 1.19 -15.27
N LYS A 4 -33.51 0.79 -14.01
CA LYS A 4 -33.34 1.68 -12.84
C LYS A 4 -31.88 1.75 -12.34
N ARG A 5 -31.02 0.83 -12.79
CA ARG A 5 -29.63 0.68 -12.29
C ARG A 5 -28.64 1.54 -13.08
N ALA A 6 -28.86 1.73 -14.38
CA ALA A 6 -28.02 2.59 -15.23
C ALA A 6 -28.07 4.07 -14.83
N THR A 7 -29.23 4.59 -14.38
CA THR A 7 -29.39 5.99 -13.98
C THR A 7 -28.81 6.31 -12.61
N ALA A 8 -28.79 5.36 -11.68
CA ALA A 8 -28.09 5.50 -10.40
C ALA A 8 -26.56 5.57 -10.60
N TRP A 9 -26.04 4.85 -11.60
CA TRP A 9 -24.62 4.79 -11.93
C TRP A 9 -24.05 6.13 -12.44
N PHE A 10 -24.75 6.83 -13.35
CA PHE A 10 -24.33 8.17 -13.80
C PHE A 10 -24.30 9.18 -12.65
N ALA A 11 -25.22 9.07 -11.70
CA ALA A 11 -25.25 9.94 -10.52
C ALA A 11 -24.06 9.67 -9.58
N VAL A 12 -23.71 8.40 -9.34
CA VAL A 12 -22.57 8.03 -8.48
C VAL A 12 -21.23 8.44 -9.11
N VAL A 13 -21.05 8.22 -10.42
CA VAL A 13 -19.84 8.65 -11.13
C VAL A 13 -19.73 10.17 -11.15
N ALA A 14 -20.82 10.90 -11.40
CA ALA A 14 -20.83 12.36 -11.36
C ALA A 14 -20.51 12.91 -9.95
N VAL A 15 -21.05 12.29 -8.89
CA VAL A 15 -20.77 12.68 -7.49
C VAL A 15 -19.33 12.36 -7.10
N ALA A 16 -18.79 11.20 -7.50
CA ALA A 16 -17.39 10.84 -7.24
C ALA A 16 -16.42 11.76 -7.98
N LEU A 17 -16.71 12.10 -9.24
CA LEU A 17 -15.94 13.07 -10.02
C LEU A 17 -16.00 14.49 -9.42
N ALA A 18 -17.17 14.92 -8.93
CA ALA A 18 -17.33 16.21 -8.27
C ALA A 18 -16.60 16.26 -6.91
N ALA A 19 -16.64 15.19 -6.13
CA ALA A 19 -15.93 15.09 -4.86
C ALA A 19 -14.40 15.08 -5.03
N ALA A 20 -13.89 14.37 -6.05
CA ALA A 20 -12.46 14.36 -6.39
C ALA A 20 -11.97 15.73 -6.91
N ALA A 21 -12.79 16.43 -7.71
CA ALA A 21 -12.51 17.79 -8.17
C ALA A 21 -12.52 18.81 -7.00
N ALA A 22 -13.44 18.66 -6.04
CA ALA A 22 -13.49 19.49 -4.83
C ALA A 22 -12.28 19.27 -3.91
N ALA A 23 -11.80 18.02 -3.79
CA ALA A 23 -10.60 17.69 -3.01
C ALA A 23 -9.33 18.35 -3.58
N ARG A 24 -9.26 18.53 -4.92
CA ARG A 24 -8.17 19.29 -5.58
C ARG A 24 -8.19 20.79 -5.31
N LEU A 25 -9.37 21.37 -5.08
CA LEU A 25 -9.51 22.81 -4.77
C LEU A 25 -9.22 23.13 -3.29
N LEU A 26 -9.24 22.12 -2.42
CA LEU A 26 -9.04 22.27 -0.97
C LEU A 26 -7.62 21.90 -0.49
N TRP A 27 -6.70 21.55 -1.39
CA TRP A 27 -5.32 21.20 -1.04
C TRP A 27 -4.31 22.24 -1.56
N PRO A 28 -3.93 23.26 -0.76
CA PRO A 28 -2.85 24.16 -1.12
C PRO A 28 -1.51 23.49 -0.82
N GLY A 29 -0.84 22.96 -1.85
CA GLY A 29 0.57 22.63 -1.74
C GLY A 29 0.98 21.39 -2.53
N CYS A 30 1.27 21.58 -3.81
CA CYS A 30 2.29 20.83 -4.57
C CYS A 30 2.47 21.50 -5.93
N LEU A 31 3.32 22.53 -5.99
CA LEU A 31 3.98 22.93 -7.23
C LEU A 31 5.41 22.36 -7.19
N PRO A 32 5.91 21.70 -8.25
CA PRO A 32 7.26 21.18 -8.27
C PRO A 32 8.26 22.31 -8.51
N ALA A 33 9.10 22.59 -7.51
CA ALA A 33 10.23 23.51 -7.64
C ALA A 33 11.39 22.80 -8.37
N GLY A 34 11.55 23.09 -9.67
CA GLY A 34 12.78 22.80 -10.39
C GLY A 34 13.88 23.78 -10.00
N ARG A 35 15.01 23.29 -9.48
CA ARG A 35 16.26 24.08 -9.42
C ARG A 35 17.46 23.24 -9.85
N SER A 36 18.02 23.67 -10.97
CA SER A 36 19.31 23.29 -11.55
C SER A 36 20.48 23.73 -10.65
N HIS A 37 21.42 22.83 -10.41
CA HIS A 37 22.72 23.15 -9.81
C HIS A 37 23.65 23.82 -10.83
N GLN A 38 24.18 24.99 -10.49
CA GLN A 38 25.42 25.53 -11.04
C GLN A 38 26.39 25.83 -9.88
N ARG A 39 27.56 25.18 -9.90
CA ARG A 39 28.83 25.60 -9.25
C ARG A 39 29.36 26.86 -9.97
N PRO A 40 30.27 27.71 -9.40
CA PRO A 40 31.59 27.37 -8.81
C PRO A 40 32.08 28.41 -7.73
N PRO A 41 33.38 28.71 -7.50
CA PRO A 41 34.48 27.89 -6.94
C PRO A 41 35.22 28.50 -5.71
N ALA A 42 36.15 27.68 -5.20
CA ALA A 42 37.34 27.89 -4.34
C ALA A 42 37.78 29.29 -3.86
N SER A 43 38.21 29.36 -2.59
CA SER A 43 39.33 30.20 -2.13
C SER A 43 40.01 29.59 -0.90
N ALA A 44 41.35 29.65 -0.90
CA ALA A 44 42.26 29.14 0.12
C ALA A 44 42.65 30.24 1.12
N ALA A 45 42.91 29.88 2.37
CA ALA A 45 43.88 30.56 3.23
C ALA A 45 44.18 29.70 4.48
N ALA A 46 45.44 29.32 4.66
CA ALA A 46 46.04 29.13 5.99
C ALA A 46 46.52 30.51 6.51
N PRO A 47 46.79 30.68 7.81
CA PRO A 47 48.17 30.45 8.26
C PRO A 47 48.35 29.90 9.70
N SER A 48 49.62 29.53 9.91
CA SER A 48 50.43 29.07 11.04
C SER A 48 50.63 30.02 12.24
N GLY A 49 51.13 29.45 13.36
CA GLY A 49 52.01 30.11 14.37
C GLY A 49 51.58 29.86 15.82
N GLN A 50 52.33 29.08 16.63
CA GLN A 50 53.30 29.52 17.69
C GLN A 50 52.60 30.10 18.96
N ASP A 51 52.97 29.91 20.23
CA ASP A 51 54.11 29.27 20.91
C ASP A 51 53.78 29.16 22.44
N GLU A 52 54.55 28.32 23.15
CA GLU A 52 55.02 28.42 24.57
C GLU A 52 54.10 28.35 25.83
N ALA A 53 54.21 27.20 26.54
CA ALA A 53 54.87 26.97 27.86
C ALA A 53 54.31 27.56 29.21
N PRO A 54 54.77 27.11 30.40
CA PRO A 54 53.90 26.62 31.50
C PRO A 54 54.03 27.40 32.84
N ALA A 55 53.16 27.12 33.82
CA ALA A 55 53.35 27.64 35.19
C ALA A 55 52.83 26.70 36.30
N PHE A 56 53.81 26.14 37.03
CA PHE A 56 53.98 25.95 38.47
C PHE A 56 52.82 25.65 39.45
N LEU A 57 53.17 24.68 40.31
CA LEU A 57 52.57 24.19 41.56
C LEU A 57 52.42 25.27 42.65
N GLU A 58 51.37 25.16 43.47
CA GLU A 58 51.52 25.17 44.93
C GLU A 58 50.56 24.18 45.63
N PRO A 59 50.96 23.59 46.78
CA PRO A 59 50.26 22.49 47.46
C PRO A 59 49.53 22.95 48.74
N GLY A 60 48.39 22.33 49.07
CA GLY A 60 47.77 22.54 50.37
C GLY A 60 46.47 21.77 50.61
N ARG A 61 46.59 20.58 51.24
CA ARG A 61 45.68 19.93 52.21
C ARG A 61 44.17 19.96 51.91
N THR A 62 43.46 18.83 51.85
CA THR A 62 43.41 17.77 52.87
C THR A 62 42.77 16.53 52.26
N GLU A 63 43.41 15.38 52.42
CA GLU A 63 42.84 14.07 52.10
C GLU A 63 41.55 13.85 52.90
N VAL A 64 40.42 13.82 52.21
CA VAL A 64 39.31 12.95 52.60
C VAL A 64 39.50 11.69 51.80
N ILE A 65 39.80 10.59 52.49
CA ILE A 65 39.87 9.24 51.96
C ILE A 65 38.49 8.94 51.35
N ARG A 66 38.32 9.23 50.06
CA ARG A 66 37.28 8.63 49.25
C ARG A 66 37.83 7.29 48.80
N SER A 67 37.16 6.23 49.25
CA SER A 67 37.38 4.89 48.73
C SER A 67 37.43 4.95 47.21
N THR A 68 38.55 4.52 46.65
CA THR A 68 38.75 4.27 45.24
C THR A 68 37.84 3.14 44.79
N THR A 69 36.58 3.44 44.50
CA THR A 69 35.83 2.65 43.52
C THR A 69 36.39 2.98 42.13
N PRO A 70 36.79 1.97 41.34
CA PRO A 70 37.36 2.19 40.03
C PRO A 70 36.36 2.93 39.13
N ARG A 71 36.89 3.85 38.33
CA ARG A 71 36.19 4.77 37.45
C ARG A 71 35.76 4.10 36.13
N ASP A 72 35.36 2.82 36.20
CA ASP A 72 35.33 1.90 35.04
C ASP A 72 33.93 1.33 34.72
N SER A 73 32.86 2.03 35.07
CA SER A 73 31.55 1.78 34.44
C SER A 73 31.24 2.91 33.47
N PRO A 74 31.01 2.63 32.18
CA PRO A 74 30.57 3.65 31.24
C PRO A 74 29.24 4.23 31.68
N ASP A 75 29.07 5.52 31.42
CA ASP A 75 27.74 6.09 31.46
C ASP A 75 26.98 5.63 30.21
N TRP A 76 26.24 4.53 30.32
CA TRP A 76 25.36 4.01 29.27
C TRP A 76 24.40 5.09 28.72
N SER A 77 24.07 6.11 29.52
CA SER A 77 23.27 7.26 29.09
C SER A 77 23.94 8.05 27.97
N LEU A 78 25.28 8.23 28.03
CA LEU A 78 26.04 8.91 26.97
C LEU A 78 26.10 8.07 25.69
N LEU A 79 26.18 6.74 25.81
CA LEU A 79 26.14 5.85 24.65
C LEU A 79 24.77 5.85 23.98
N VAL A 80 23.68 5.80 24.75
CA VAL A 80 22.30 5.92 24.23
C VAL A 80 22.12 7.24 23.47
N GLN A 81 22.61 8.35 24.03
CA GLN A 81 22.59 9.66 23.34
C GLN A 81 23.44 9.63 22.05
N ALA A 82 24.61 9.00 22.06
CA ALA A 82 25.46 8.88 20.88
C ALA A 82 24.84 7.98 19.79
N VAL A 83 24.08 6.95 20.15
CA VAL A 83 23.32 6.11 19.21
C VAL A 83 22.14 6.88 18.61
N ALA A 84 21.52 7.77 19.38
CA ALA A 84 20.46 8.64 18.89
C ALA A 84 20.97 9.60 17.80
N ASP A 85 22.18 10.16 17.94
CA ASP A 85 22.83 11.04 16.97
C ASP A 85 23.24 10.30 15.68
N PRO A 86 22.65 10.61 14.51
CA PRO A 86 23.00 9.98 13.24
C PRO A 86 24.49 10.03 12.87
N LYS A 87 25.22 11.07 13.31
CA LYS A 87 26.65 11.24 12.98
C LYS A 87 27.57 10.34 13.81
N ARG A 88 27.13 9.95 15.01
CA ARG A 88 27.91 9.16 15.97
C ARG A 88 27.43 7.73 16.08
N ARG A 89 26.23 7.44 15.59
CA ARG A 89 25.53 6.17 15.72
C ARG A 89 26.37 4.95 15.39
N SER A 90 26.98 4.88 14.20
CA SER A 90 27.69 3.68 13.78
C SER A 90 28.84 3.33 14.73
N ARG A 91 29.65 4.34 15.08
CA ARG A 91 30.74 4.18 16.04
C ARG A 91 30.24 3.82 17.44
N ALA A 92 29.16 4.46 17.90
CA ALA A 92 28.57 4.16 19.21
C ALA A 92 28.00 2.73 19.28
N LEU A 93 27.40 2.23 18.19
CA LEU A 93 26.94 0.84 18.10
C LEU A 93 28.11 -0.15 18.13
N GLU A 94 29.15 0.09 17.34
CA GLU A 94 30.36 -0.74 17.33
C GLU A 94 31.02 -0.78 18.71
N GLU A 95 31.19 0.37 19.34
CA GLU A 95 31.76 0.48 20.69
C GLU A 95 30.88 -0.21 21.74
N SER A 96 29.55 -0.17 21.60
CA SER A 96 28.65 -0.82 22.55
C SER A 96 28.70 -2.34 22.44
N LEU A 97 28.79 -2.89 21.23
CA LEU A 97 28.76 -4.34 20.98
C LEU A 97 30.03 -5.08 21.46
N THR A 98 31.12 -4.36 21.73
CA THR A 98 32.36 -4.93 22.30
C THR A 98 32.35 -4.97 23.82
N ARG A 99 31.27 -4.55 24.46
CA ARG A 99 31.20 -4.44 25.93
C ARG A 99 30.53 -5.64 26.57
N PRO A 100 31.15 -6.26 27.58
CA PRO A 100 30.59 -7.45 28.22
C PRO A 100 29.34 -7.18 29.05
N ASP A 101 29.14 -5.93 29.49
CA ASP A 101 28.01 -5.50 30.31
C ASP A 101 26.79 -5.07 29.48
N LEU A 102 26.88 -5.01 28.15
CA LEU A 102 25.78 -4.57 27.28
C LEU A 102 24.51 -5.40 27.46
N ILE A 103 24.64 -6.73 27.44
CA ILE A 103 23.48 -7.62 27.48
C ILE A 103 22.76 -7.55 28.84
N PRO A 104 23.46 -7.67 29.98
CA PRO A 104 22.84 -7.43 31.30
C PRO A 104 22.18 -6.05 31.39
N TRP A 105 22.86 -4.99 30.94
CA TRP A 105 22.33 -3.63 30.98
C TRP A 105 21.07 -3.47 30.12
N LEU A 106 21.03 -4.03 28.91
CA LEU A 106 19.86 -3.98 28.04
C LEU A 106 18.64 -4.65 28.67
N LEU A 107 18.83 -5.82 29.28
CA LEU A 107 17.73 -6.53 29.95
C LEU A 107 17.20 -5.72 31.13
N GLU A 108 18.09 -5.22 31.99
CA GLU A 108 17.71 -4.35 33.11
C GLU A 108 16.94 -3.12 32.62
N ARG A 109 17.40 -2.49 31.54
CA ARG A 109 16.75 -1.29 31.00
C ARG A 109 15.38 -1.57 30.40
N LEU A 110 15.20 -2.71 29.71
CA LEU A 110 13.91 -3.12 29.16
C LEU A 110 12.90 -3.53 30.25
N GLU A 111 13.39 -4.07 31.36
CA GLU A 111 12.59 -4.49 32.52
C GLU A 111 12.31 -3.33 33.50
N SER A 112 13.02 -2.21 33.37
CA SER A 112 12.90 -1.04 34.25
C SER A 112 11.61 -0.24 34.01
N ALA A 113 10.93 0.12 35.11
CA ALA A 113 9.79 1.04 35.09
C ALA A 113 10.17 2.48 34.68
N GLU A 114 11.45 2.83 34.81
CA GLU A 114 12.01 4.15 34.48
C GLU A 114 12.48 4.25 33.02
N PHE A 115 12.15 3.27 32.18
CA PHE A 115 12.46 3.33 30.76
C PHE A 115 11.75 4.52 30.12
N ALA A 116 12.48 5.52 29.63
CA ALA A 116 11.91 6.69 28.98
C ALA A 116 11.56 6.40 27.51
N GLU A 117 10.44 6.95 27.03
CA GLU A 117 9.97 6.75 25.65
C GLU A 117 10.98 7.25 24.60
N GLN A 118 11.66 8.36 24.88
CA GLN A 118 12.71 8.91 24.00
C GLN A 118 13.89 7.95 23.76
N ASP A 119 14.11 7.01 24.69
CA ASP A 119 15.21 6.06 24.63
C ASP A 119 14.82 4.80 23.85
N ALA A 120 13.54 4.61 23.49
CA ALA A 120 13.05 3.40 22.84
C ALA A 120 13.76 3.09 21.52
N ARG A 121 13.98 4.10 20.70
CA ARG A 121 14.67 3.95 19.41
C ARG A 121 16.17 3.62 19.56
N PRO A 122 16.99 4.38 20.31
CA PRO A 122 18.40 4.04 20.47
C PRO A 122 18.60 2.68 21.17
N ILE A 123 17.77 2.33 22.16
CA ILE A 123 17.82 0.99 22.77
C ILE A 123 17.40 -0.09 21.78
N GLY A 124 16.38 0.15 20.95
CA GLY A 124 16.00 -0.77 19.87
C GLY A 124 17.12 -1.00 18.84
N LEU A 125 17.96 0.00 18.57
CA LEU A 125 19.14 -0.14 17.70
C LEU A 125 20.22 -1.02 18.35
N LEU A 126 20.50 -0.81 19.64
CA LEU A 126 21.44 -1.65 20.40
C LEU A 126 20.95 -3.09 20.48
N LEU A 127 19.68 -3.29 20.82
CA LEU A 127 19.05 -4.60 20.89
C LEU A 127 19.09 -5.32 19.53
N ARG A 128 18.84 -4.62 18.43
CA ARG A 128 19.01 -5.20 17.09
C ARG A 128 20.44 -5.68 16.86
N GLY A 129 21.43 -4.85 17.20
CA GLY A 129 22.85 -5.22 17.09
C GLY A 129 23.16 -6.49 17.88
N VAL A 130 22.63 -6.60 19.10
CA VAL A 130 22.79 -7.80 19.94
C VAL A 130 22.14 -9.03 19.30
N LEU A 131 20.88 -8.93 18.86
CA LEU A 131 20.15 -10.04 18.25
C LEU A 131 20.80 -10.53 16.95
N SER A 132 21.31 -9.60 16.13
CA SER A 132 21.94 -9.90 14.83
C SER A 132 23.37 -10.43 14.94
N HIS A 133 24.09 -10.12 16.03
CA HIS A 133 25.51 -10.45 16.18
C HIS A 133 25.81 -11.34 17.38
N TRP A 134 24.80 -12.03 17.93
CA TRP A 134 24.90 -12.85 19.14
C TRP A 134 26.20 -13.66 19.26
N GLU A 135 26.54 -14.44 18.23
CA GLU A 135 27.73 -15.31 18.17
C GLU A 135 29.08 -14.59 18.34
N ARG A 136 29.10 -13.26 18.12
CA ARG A 136 30.32 -12.43 18.14
C ARG A 136 30.40 -11.54 19.37
N LEU A 137 29.39 -11.57 20.24
CA LEU A 137 29.35 -10.71 21.41
C LEU A 137 30.22 -11.29 22.54
N PRO A 138 30.89 -10.43 23.32
CA PRO A 138 31.51 -10.82 24.57
C PRO A 138 30.39 -11.04 25.60
N ALA A 139 29.74 -12.21 25.58
CA ALA A 139 28.71 -12.56 26.56
C ALA A 139 29.31 -13.37 27.73
N PRO A 140 28.72 -13.32 28.94
CA PRO A 140 29.03 -14.26 30.01
C PRO A 140 28.86 -15.71 29.51
N ALA A 141 29.73 -16.62 29.94
CA ALA A 141 29.71 -18.01 29.49
C ALA A 141 28.40 -18.74 29.84
N GLU A 142 27.70 -18.27 30.89
CA GLU A 142 26.42 -18.81 31.35
C GLU A 142 25.21 -18.24 30.58
N LEU A 143 25.41 -17.27 29.69
CA LEU A 143 24.33 -16.59 28.99
C LEU A 143 23.99 -17.29 27.68
N GLU A 144 22.81 -17.90 27.63
CA GLU A 144 22.30 -18.58 26.43
C GLU A 144 21.35 -17.68 25.62
N ARG A 145 21.37 -17.85 24.29
CA ARG A 145 20.53 -17.06 23.36
C ARG A 145 19.04 -17.23 23.60
N GLU A 146 18.63 -18.46 23.88
CA GLU A 146 17.21 -18.84 24.02
C GLU A 146 16.54 -18.18 25.23
N PRO A 147 17.07 -18.31 26.47
CA PRO A 147 16.58 -17.56 27.62
C PRO A 147 16.62 -16.04 27.42
N PHE A 148 17.64 -15.52 26.72
CA PHE A 148 17.72 -14.09 26.41
C PHE A 148 16.56 -13.63 25.52
N MET A 149 16.28 -14.34 24.43
CA MET A 149 15.18 -13.98 23.53
C MET A 149 13.82 -14.03 24.23
N ASP A 150 13.58 -15.07 25.03
CA ASP A 150 12.35 -15.19 25.82
C ASP A 150 12.20 -14.02 26.83
N ARG A 151 13.29 -13.63 27.52
CA ARG A 151 13.27 -12.45 28.40
C ARG A 151 13.00 -11.15 27.64
N VAL A 152 13.60 -10.97 26.46
CA VAL A 152 13.37 -9.77 25.63
C VAL A 152 11.90 -9.67 25.21
N ILE A 153 11.29 -10.78 24.77
CA ILE A 153 9.86 -10.80 24.39
C ILE A 153 8.98 -10.50 25.62
N ARG A 154 9.25 -11.12 26.78
CA ARG A 154 8.50 -10.88 28.02
C ARG A 154 8.63 -9.44 28.52
N ALA A 155 9.82 -8.87 28.48
CA ALA A 155 10.05 -7.46 28.83
C ALA A 155 9.32 -6.53 27.86
N GLY A 156 9.36 -6.83 26.56
CA GLY A 156 8.59 -6.11 25.54
C GLY A 156 7.08 -6.17 25.76
N ALA A 157 6.54 -7.31 26.21
CA ALA A 157 5.12 -7.49 26.49
C ALA A 157 4.64 -6.75 27.76
N ALA A 158 5.56 -6.36 28.65
CA ALA A 158 5.23 -5.74 29.92
C ALA A 158 4.76 -4.28 29.79
N THR A 159 5.42 -3.47 28.94
CA THR A 159 5.11 -2.04 28.78
C THR A 159 5.18 -1.59 27.33
N ASP A 160 4.45 -0.54 26.94
CA ASP A 160 4.47 -0.03 25.56
C ASP A 160 5.83 0.59 25.17
N ARG A 161 6.60 1.09 26.14
CA ARG A 161 7.94 1.65 25.90
C ARG A 161 8.93 0.54 25.56
N SER A 162 8.92 -0.53 26.37
CA SER A 162 9.65 -1.77 26.10
C SER A 162 9.23 -2.38 24.77
N ALA A 163 7.93 -2.47 24.51
CA ALA A 163 7.39 -2.98 23.26
C ALA A 163 7.90 -2.19 22.04
N SER A 164 7.92 -0.86 22.13
CA SER A 164 8.39 0.00 21.04
C SER A 164 9.86 -0.25 20.69
N ALA A 165 10.72 -0.41 21.70
CA ALA A 165 12.13 -0.72 21.50
C ALA A 165 12.35 -2.10 20.88
N VAL A 166 11.64 -3.12 21.39
CA VAL A 166 11.75 -4.51 20.91
C VAL A 166 11.16 -4.65 19.50
N ALA A 167 9.99 -4.07 19.23
CA ALA A 167 9.37 -4.07 17.91
C ALA A 167 10.25 -3.36 16.88
N PHE A 168 10.89 -2.25 17.28
CA PHE A 168 11.89 -1.60 16.43
C PHE A 168 13.06 -2.54 16.13
N ALA A 169 13.61 -3.22 17.15
CA ALA A 169 14.71 -4.17 16.95
C ALA A 169 14.34 -5.29 15.97
N TRP A 170 13.12 -5.84 16.11
CA TRP A 170 12.58 -6.96 15.32
C TRP A 170 12.20 -6.60 13.88
N ARG A 171 11.97 -5.31 13.60
CA ARG A 171 11.46 -4.87 12.29
C ARG A 171 12.35 -5.37 11.13
N LYS A 172 11.74 -6.16 10.23
CA LYS A 172 12.37 -6.77 9.05
C LYS A 172 13.55 -7.70 9.38
N GLN A 173 13.58 -8.26 10.59
CA GLN A 173 14.57 -9.24 11.01
C GLN A 173 13.91 -10.60 11.19
N ARG A 174 14.72 -11.67 11.13
CA ARG A 174 14.32 -13.04 11.41
C ARG A 174 15.22 -13.60 12.49
N PHE A 175 14.66 -13.85 13.66
CA PHE A 175 15.39 -14.34 14.83
C PHE A 175 14.76 -15.61 15.39
N LEU A 176 13.46 -15.82 15.17
CA LEU A 176 12.73 -16.93 15.76
C LEU A 176 12.67 -18.15 14.84
N SER A 177 12.61 -19.32 15.46
CA SER A 177 12.32 -20.61 14.83
C SER A 177 10.97 -21.15 15.33
N THR A 178 10.52 -22.28 14.77
CA THR A 178 9.25 -22.92 15.11
C THR A 178 9.08 -23.19 16.61
N ARG A 179 10.18 -23.52 17.32
CA ARG A 179 10.15 -23.84 18.76
C ARG A 179 9.76 -22.66 19.67
N HIS A 180 9.85 -21.42 19.19
CA HIS A 180 9.57 -20.23 20.01
C HIS A 180 8.09 -19.83 20.02
N ARG A 181 7.22 -20.55 19.29
CA ARG A 181 5.78 -20.29 19.25
C ARG A 181 5.12 -20.16 20.64
N PRO A 182 5.45 -21.01 21.65
CA PRO A 182 4.87 -20.87 22.98
C PRO A 182 5.15 -19.50 23.63
N TRP A 183 6.34 -18.93 23.43
CA TRP A 183 6.72 -17.62 23.99
C TRP A 183 5.93 -16.49 23.33
N VAL A 184 5.80 -16.54 22.00
CA VAL A 184 5.01 -15.57 21.24
C VAL A 184 3.54 -15.60 21.68
N ASN A 185 2.96 -16.80 21.80
CA ASN A 185 1.57 -16.96 22.25
C ASN A 185 1.36 -16.44 23.68
N ALA A 186 2.32 -16.69 24.59
CA ALA A 186 2.26 -16.20 25.95
C ALA A 186 2.35 -14.67 26.05
N ALA A 187 2.97 -14.02 25.06
CA ALA A 187 3.11 -12.56 24.97
C ALA A 187 1.91 -11.87 24.28
N ARG A 188 0.84 -12.60 23.93
CA ARG A 188 -0.33 -12.04 23.26
C ARG A 188 -1.03 -10.99 24.14
N PRO A 189 -1.17 -9.73 23.68
CA PRO A 189 -1.93 -8.73 24.42
C PRO A 189 -3.44 -9.01 24.34
N ALA A 190 -4.18 -8.52 25.33
CA ALA A 190 -5.63 -8.72 25.42
C ALA A 190 -6.40 -8.06 24.25
N ALA A 191 -5.91 -6.93 23.74
CA ALA A 191 -6.48 -6.21 22.61
C ALA A 191 -5.44 -6.11 21.49
N LEU A 192 -5.87 -6.42 20.26
CA LEU A 192 -5.07 -6.34 19.04
C LEU A 192 -5.69 -5.40 18.00
N ASP A 193 -7.03 -5.38 17.93
CA ASP A 193 -7.80 -4.60 16.96
C ASP A 193 -8.32 -3.28 17.54
N GLY A 194 -8.65 -2.33 16.66
CA GLY A 194 -9.21 -1.04 17.04
C GLY A 194 -8.22 -0.08 17.71
N LEU A 195 -6.96 -0.47 17.84
CA LEU A 195 -5.92 0.34 18.46
C LEU A 195 -5.34 1.36 17.48
N THR A 196 -5.28 2.63 17.89
CA THR A 196 -4.52 3.67 17.18
C THR A 196 -3.09 3.75 17.75
N ALA A 197 -2.14 4.27 16.97
CA ALA A 197 -0.73 4.29 17.34
C ALA A 197 -0.41 5.02 18.68
N GLN A 198 -1.30 5.87 19.17
CA GLN A 198 -1.15 6.61 20.43
C GLN A 198 -1.86 5.96 21.62
N GLN A 199 -2.65 4.91 21.40
CA GLN A 199 -3.40 4.26 22.47
C GLN A 199 -2.51 3.31 23.28
N PRO A 200 -2.74 3.22 24.61
CA PRO A 200 -2.08 2.22 25.44
C PRO A 200 -2.32 0.80 24.89
N GLY A 201 -1.26 0.01 24.78
CA GLY A 201 -1.27 -1.33 24.20
C GLY A 201 -0.96 -1.40 22.71
N ALA A 202 -0.96 -0.28 21.96
CA ALA A 202 -0.68 -0.30 20.53
C ALA A 202 0.73 -0.83 20.20
N ALA A 203 1.75 -0.35 20.93
CA ALA A 203 3.12 -0.83 20.74
C ALA A 203 3.29 -2.32 21.09
N ARG A 204 2.56 -2.81 22.10
CA ARG A 204 2.54 -4.24 22.46
C ARG A 204 1.85 -5.09 21.40
N ALA A 205 0.76 -4.61 20.81
CA ALA A 205 0.13 -5.26 19.67
C ALA A 205 1.07 -5.31 18.45
N ASP A 206 1.78 -4.22 18.16
CA ASP A 206 2.76 -4.17 17.07
C ASP A 206 3.94 -5.11 17.30
N LEU A 207 4.46 -5.18 18.54
CA LEU A 207 5.46 -6.17 18.92
C LEU A 207 4.95 -7.59 18.68
N PHE A 208 3.77 -7.92 19.22
CA PHE A 208 3.18 -9.26 19.09
C PHE A 208 3.06 -9.68 17.62
N LEU A 209 2.53 -8.80 16.77
CA LEU A 209 2.40 -9.09 15.33
C LEU A 209 3.77 -9.26 14.66
N ALA A 210 4.79 -8.49 15.05
CA ALA A 210 6.13 -8.63 14.49
C ALA A 210 6.80 -9.96 14.88
N VAL A 211 6.68 -10.39 16.12
CA VAL A 211 7.24 -11.69 16.57
C VAL A 211 6.41 -12.87 16.08
N LEU A 212 5.10 -12.71 15.94
CA LEU A 212 4.22 -13.70 15.33
C LEU A 212 4.57 -13.88 13.85
N GLU A 213 4.79 -12.79 13.11
CA GLU A 213 5.22 -12.87 11.71
C GLU A 213 6.50 -13.70 11.56
N ASP A 214 7.51 -13.44 12.40
CA ASP A 214 8.79 -14.14 12.38
C ASP A 214 8.61 -15.65 12.64
N VAL A 215 7.84 -16.01 13.68
CA VAL A 215 7.55 -17.42 14.00
C VAL A 215 6.75 -18.10 12.91
N LEU A 216 5.74 -17.44 12.33
CA LEU A 216 4.88 -18.05 11.30
C LEU A 216 5.66 -18.26 10.00
N ARG A 217 6.55 -17.32 9.62
CA ARG A 217 7.45 -17.55 8.49
C ARG A 217 8.39 -18.73 8.73
N ALA A 218 8.87 -18.94 9.95
CA ALA A 218 9.69 -20.10 10.27
C ALA A 218 8.93 -21.44 10.12
N HIS A 219 7.60 -21.43 10.35
CA HIS A 219 6.76 -22.60 10.10
C HIS A 219 6.59 -22.85 8.59
N LEU A 220 6.39 -21.80 7.79
CA LEU A 220 6.32 -21.92 6.33
C LEU A 220 7.63 -22.45 5.74
N GLU A 221 8.77 -21.96 6.22
CA GLU A 221 10.11 -22.46 5.82
C GLU A 221 10.35 -23.92 6.23
N SER A 222 9.51 -24.48 7.11
CA SER A 222 9.56 -25.87 7.55
C SER A 222 8.40 -26.71 7.00
N ASP A 223 7.70 -26.24 5.97
CA ASP A 223 6.52 -26.87 5.34
C ASP A 223 5.33 -27.13 6.30
N LEU A 224 5.24 -26.39 7.41
CA LEU A 224 4.15 -26.50 8.40
C LEU A 224 3.02 -25.48 8.10
N HIS A 225 2.46 -25.55 6.89
CA HIS A 225 1.46 -24.61 6.39
C HIS A 225 0.16 -24.63 7.22
N GLU A 226 -0.22 -25.77 7.77
CA GLU A 226 -1.41 -25.95 8.61
C GLU A 226 -1.37 -25.10 9.88
N VAL A 227 -0.17 -24.83 10.42
CA VAL A 227 0.00 -23.97 11.59
C VAL A 227 -0.36 -22.52 11.25
N VAL A 228 0.06 -22.03 10.09
CA VAL A 228 -0.31 -20.69 9.61
C VAL A 228 -1.79 -20.63 9.25
N ALA A 229 -2.32 -21.68 8.61
CA ALA A 229 -3.74 -21.78 8.28
C ALA A 229 -4.64 -21.70 9.53
N GLY A 230 -4.20 -22.26 10.66
CA GLY A 230 -4.93 -22.14 11.94
C GLY A 230 -5.15 -20.70 12.41
N HIS A 231 -4.33 -19.75 11.97
CA HIS A 231 -4.48 -18.32 12.32
C HIS A 231 -5.42 -17.55 11.37
N LEU A 232 -5.93 -18.16 10.31
CA LEU A 232 -6.94 -17.55 9.43
C LEU A 232 -8.30 -17.37 10.13
N GLN A 233 -8.52 -18.14 11.21
CA GLN A 233 -9.71 -18.07 12.07
C GLN A 233 -9.44 -17.34 13.40
N ASP A 234 -8.33 -16.62 13.50
CA ASP A 234 -8.03 -15.89 14.73
C ASP A 234 -9.11 -14.82 15.00
N PRO A 235 -9.57 -14.64 16.25
CA PRO A 235 -10.55 -13.60 16.57
C PRO A 235 -10.06 -12.20 16.22
N SER A 236 -8.74 -11.99 16.14
CA SER A 236 -8.17 -10.71 15.74
C SER A 236 -8.08 -10.54 14.23
N MET A 237 -8.64 -9.45 13.70
CA MET A 237 -8.56 -9.10 12.28
C MET A 237 -7.11 -8.92 11.83
N ARG A 238 -6.27 -8.25 12.65
CA ARG A 238 -4.84 -8.04 12.31
C ARG A 238 -4.05 -9.35 12.23
N VAL A 239 -4.36 -10.33 13.09
CA VAL A 239 -3.73 -11.66 13.03
C VAL A 239 -4.18 -12.41 11.78
N ARG A 240 -5.47 -12.36 11.45
CA ARG A 240 -6.00 -12.95 10.20
C ARG A 240 -5.31 -12.36 8.98
N ILE A 241 -5.20 -11.03 8.88
CA ILE A 241 -4.49 -10.35 7.77
C ILE A 241 -3.04 -10.80 7.67
N LEU A 242 -2.33 -10.88 8.80
CA LEU A 242 -0.96 -11.38 8.84
C LEU A 242 -0.89 -12.81 8.30
N ALA A 243 -1.77 -13.70 8.77
CA ALA A 243 -1.82 -15.08 8.34
C ALA A 243 -2.12 -15.20 6.84
N TYR A 244 -3.11 -14.46 6.31
CA TYR A 244 -3.41 -14.42 4.87
C TYR A 244 -2.20 -14.00 4.05
N ARG A 245 -1.54 -12.88 4.42
CA ARG A 245 -0.36 -12.39 3.71
C ARG A 245 0.78 -13.41 3.69
N LEU A 246 1.02 -14.10 4.81
CA LEU A 246 2.09 -15.08 4.90
C LEU A 246 1.77 -16.38 4.15
N TYR A 247 0.54 -16.87 4.27
CA TYR A 247 0.09 -18.07 3.60
C TYR A 247 0.08 -17.89 2.07
N PHE A 248 -0.31 -16.70 1.61
CA PHE A 248 -0.35 -16.35 0.19
C PHE A 248 1.05 -16.28 -0.45
N GLY A 249 2.02 -15.68 0.25
CA GLY A 249 3.38 -15.54 -0.25
C GLY A 249 4.26 -16.79 -0.13
N ALA A 250 3.72 -17.93 0.31
CA ALA A 250 4.47 -19.16 0.51
C ALA A 250 4.43 -20.05 -0.74
N GLU A 251 5.59 -20.36 -1.33
CA GLU A 251 5.71 -21.41 -2.34
C GLU A 251 5.22 -22.74 -1.73
N GLY A 252 4.37 -23.49 -2.44
CA GLY A 252 3.88 -24.78 -1.98
C GLY A 252 2.57 -24.76 -1.17
N ALA A 253 1.94 -23.60 -0.96
CA ALA A 253 0.57 -23.51 -0.44
C ALA A 253 -0.43 -24.08 -1.47
N SER A 254 -0.51 -25.41 -1.58
CA SER A 254 -1.24 -26.13 -2.62
C SER A 254 -2.76 -26.05 -2.49
N ASP A 255 -3.28 -25.46 -1.41
CA ASP A 255 -4.71 -25.42 -1.12
C ASP A 255 -5.16 -24.03 -0.62
N TRP A 256 -4.95 -23.02 -1.46
CA TRP A 256 -5.51 -21.68 -1.24
C TRP A 256 -7.05 -21.72 -1.17
N TYR A 257 -7.67 -22.66 -1.87
CA TYR A 257 -9.13 -22.81 -1.91
C TYR A 257 -9.68 -23.19 -0.52
N SER A 258 -9.02 -24.12 0.19
CA SER A 258 -9.34 -24.42 1.59
C SER A 258 -9.00 -23.27 2.54
N ALA A 259 -7.95 -22.52 2.27
CA ALA A 259 -7.66 -21.31 3.05
C ALA A 259 -8.78 -20.27 2.90
N LEU A 260 -9.36 -20.13 1.70
CA LEU A 260 -10.53 -19.27 1.51
C LEU A 260 -11.82 -19.86 2.09
N ALA A 261 -11.94 -21.18 2.22
CA ALA A 261 -13.10 -21.80 2.89
C ALA A 261 -13.24 -21.34 4.35
N SER A 262 -12.16 -20.83 4.96
CA SER A 262 -12.22 -20.18 6.27
C SER A 262 -13.16 -18.95 6.31
N PHE A 263 -13.36 -18.28 5.17
CA PHE A 263 -14.29 -17.15 5.04
C PHE A 263 -15.75 -17.56 4.84
N ASP A 264 -16.05 -18.84 4.60
CA ASP A 264 -17.42 -19.31 4.39
C ASP A 264 -18.30 -19.10 5.65
N GLN A 265 -17.67 -19.03 6.82
CA GLN A 265 -18.34 -18.81 8.12
C GLN A 265 -18.37 -17.33 8.54
N VAL A 266 -17.76 -16.44 7.77
CA VAL A 266 -17.63 -15.01 8.07
C VAL A 266 -18.77 -14.25 7.39
N THR A 267 -19.37 -13.27 8.08
CA THR A 267 -20.48 -12.47 7.51
C THR A 267 -20.01 -11.61 6.33
N ALA A 268 -20.92 -11.23 5.43
CA ALA A 268 -20.57 -10.35 4.29
C ALA A 268 -19.95 -9.01 4.74
N GLU A 269 -20.45 -8.45 5.85
CA GLU A 269 -19.89 -7.24 6.44
C GLU A 269 -18.45 -7.44 6.90
N GLU A 270 -18.17 -8.53 7.64
CA GLU A 270 -16.82 -8.84 8.10
C GLU A 270 -15.87 -9.16 6.94
N ARG A 271 -16.35 -9.81 5.86
CA ARG A 271 -15.57 -10.03 4.64
C ARG A 271 -15.22 -8.71 3.96
N ALA A 272 -16.17 -7.80 3.82
CA ALA A 272 -15.91 -6.47 3.26
C ALA A 272 -14.91 -5.69 4.11
N GLN A 273 -15.05 -5.69 5.45
CA GLN A 273 -14.10 -5.05 6.37
C GLN A 273 -12.68 -5.64 6.25
N LEU A 274 -12.57 -6.96 6.12
CA LEU A 274 -11.29 -7.65 5.92
C LEU A 274 -10.69 -7.32 4.56
N ALA A 275 -11.47 -7.32 3.49
CA ALA A 275 -11.03 -6.90 2.16
C ALA A 275 -10.48 -5.46 2.18
N GLU A 276 -11.18 -4.54 2.85
CA GLU A 276 -10.71 -3.17 3.03
C GLU A 276 -9.44 -3.06 3.89
N ALA A 277 -9.25 -3.97 4.85
CA ALA A 277 -8.03 -4.02 5.65
C ALA A 277 -6.86 -4.59 4.85
N ILE A 278 -7.08 -5.63 4.04
CA ILE A 278 -6.12 -6.15 3.05
C ILE A 278 -5.68 -5.02 2.12
N ALA A 279 -6.64 -4.29 1.54
CA ALA A 279 -6.37 -3.16 0.64
C ALA A 279 -5.54 -2.04 1.30
N ARG A 280 -5.54 -1.92 2.62
CA ARG A 280 -4.76 -0.89 3.37
C ARG A 280 -3.39 -1.38 3.82
N GLU A 281 -3.30 -2.61 4.28
CA GLU A 281 -2.15 -3.09 5.06
C GLU A 281 -1.20 -4.00 4.25
N VAL A 282 -1.71 -4.65 3.21
CA VAL A 282 -0.95 -5.59 2.39
C VAL A 282 -0.21 -4.84 1.25
N PRO A 283 0.97 -5.31 0.79
CA PRO A 283 1.62 -4.79 -0.41
C PRO A 283 0.66 -4.78 -1.61
N PRO A 284 0.66 -3.74 -2.45
CA PRO A 284 -0.40 -3.56 -3.45
C PRO A 284 -0.64 -4.72 -4.44
N ALA A 285 0.42 -5.38 -4.91
CA ALA A 285 0.30 -6.52 -5.83
C ALA A 285 -0.40 -7.71 -5.15
N ASP A 286 0.10 -8.13 -3.98
CA ASP A 286 -0.49 -9.22 -3.19
C ASP A 286 -1.93 -8.88 -2.76
N ALA A 287 -2.20 -7.60 -2.43
CA ALA A 287 -3.56 -7.16 -2.10
C ALA A 287 -4.51 -7.29 -3.30
N ALA A 288 -4.06 -6.90 -4.51
CA ALA A 288 -4.86 -7.05 -5.73
C ALA A 288 -5.21 -8.52 -5.99
N GLU A 289 -4.24 -9.41 -5.85
CA GLU A 289 -4.45 -10.85 -6.06
C GLU A 289 -5.40 -11.44 -5.02
N LEU A 290 -5.21 -11.14 -3.73
CA LEU A 290 -6.10 -11.58 -2.67
C LEU A 290 -7.54 -11.06 -2.84
N LEU A 291 -7.71 -9.80 -3.24
CA LEU A 291 -9.04 -9.23 -3.50
C LEU A 291 -9.72 -9.92 -4.69
N LEU A 292 -8.97 -10.22 -5.76
CA LEU A 292 -9.48 -10.95 -6.92
C LEU A 292 -9.97 -12.35 -6.52
N MET A 293 -9.21 -13.04 -5.66
CA MET A 293 -9.59 -14.36 -5.13
C MET A 293 -10.86 -14.30 -4.26
N LEU A 294 -10.96 -13.27 -3.41
CA LEU A 294 -12.15 -13.05 -2.56
C LEU A 294 -13.38 -12.76 -3.41
N GLU A 295 -13.25 -11.92 -4.43
CA GLU A 295 -14.32 -11.64 -5.38
C GLU A 295 -14.77 -12.90 -6.11
N ALA A 296 -13.82 -13.69 -6.63
CA ALA A 296 -14.11 -14.92 -7.36
C ALA A 296 -14.87 -15.95 -6.52
N ARG A 297 -14.63 -16.00 -5.19
CA ARG A 297 -15.31 -16.94 -4.30
C ARG A 297 -16.61 -16.41 -3.71
N PHE A 298 -16.64 -15.17 -3.27
CA PHE A 298 -17.73 -14.62 -2.45
C PHE A 298 -18.56 -13.55 -3.13
N GLY A 299 -18.08 -12.99 -4.25
CA GLY A 299 -18.60 -11.76 -4.83
C GLY A 299 -20.13 -11.72 -4.88
N SER A 300 -20.73 -10.85 -4.06
CA SER A 300 -22.08 -10.30 -4.20
C SER A 300 -21.99 -8.88 -4.80
N GLU A 301 -23.04 -8.36 -5.47
CA GLU A 301 -22.99 -7.03 -6.10
C GLU A 301 -22.45 -5.98 -5.08
N GLU A 302 -21.29 -5.38 -5.38
CA GLU A 302 -20.62 -4.28 -4.66
C GLU A 302 -19.90 -4.60 -3.32
N GLU A 303 -19.83 -5.86 -2.88
CA GLU A 303 -19.26 -6.23 -1.55
C GLU A 303 -17.80 -5.76 -1.36
N PHE A 304 -17.00 -5.76 -2.43
CA PHE A 304 -15.56 -5.45 -2.36
C PHE A 304 -15.16 -4.16 -3.08
N LEU A 305 -16.11 -3.40 -3.63
CA LEU A 305 -15.83 -2.14 -4.33
C LEU A 305 -15.08 -1.13 -3.43
N GLY A 306 -15.41 -1.08 -2.13
CA GLY A 306 -14.70 -0.26 -1.15
C GLY A 306 -13.22 -0.64 -1.00
N ALA A 307 -12.91 -1.94 -1.04
CA ALA A 307 -11.55 -2.43 -0.97
C ALA A 307 -10.75 -2.09 -2.24
N TRP A 308 -11.35 -2.28 -3.43
CA TRP A 308 -10.75 -1.88 -4.70
C TRP A 308 -10.45 -0.38 -4.75
N HIS A 309 -11.36 0.47 -4.29
CA HIS A 309 -11.11 1.92 -4.17
C HIS A 309 -9.92 2.24 -3.25
N LYS A 310 -9.85 1.59 -2.07
CA LYS A 310 -8.73 1.79 -1.12
C LYS A 310 -7.40 1.35 -1.72
N LEU A 311 -7.38 0.25 -2.47
CA LEU A 311 -6.19 -0.20 -3.17
C LEU A 311 -5.80 0.77 -4.28
N ALA A 312 -6.75 1.20 -5.12
CA ALA A 312 -6.50 2.14 -6.20
C ALA A 312 -5.98 3.49 -5.70
N ALA A 313 -6.45 3.96 -4.53
CA ALA A 313 -5.92 5.17 -3.90
C ALA A 313 -4.43 5.05 -3.55
N ARG A 314 -3.95 3.85 -3.18
CA ARG A 314 -2.53 3.57 -2.85
C ARG A 314 -1.69 3.23 -4.08
N SER A 315 -2.27 2.50 -5.03
CA SER A 315 -1.61 1.99 -6.22
C SER A 315 -2.62 1.79 -7.36
N PRO A 316 -2.88 2.84 -8.15
CA PRO A 316 -3.72 2.71 -9.35
C PRO A 316 -3.17 1.63 -10.29
N ALA A 317 -1.85 1.52 -10.42
CA ALA A 317 -1.18 0.54 -11.28
C ALA A 317 -1.55 -0.91 -10.93
N SER A 318 -1.71 -1.26 -9.65
CA SER A 318 -2.07 -2.63 -9.25
C SER A 318 -3.48 -2.98 -9.70
N VAL A 319 -4.43 -2.05 -9.54
CA VAL A 319 -5.82 -2.22 -9.99
C VAL A 319 -5.91 -2.24 -11.52
N GLY A 320 -5.18 -1.35 -12.20
CA GLY A 320 -5.10 -1.32 -13.66
C GLY A 320 -4.51 -2.60 -14.25
N GLY A 321 -3.48 -3.18 -13.61
CA GLY A 321 -2.89 -4.45 -14.02
C GLY A 321 -3.87 -5.63 -13.91
N VAL A 322 -4.65 -5.71 -12.82
CA VAL A 322 -5.71 -6.72 -12.69
C VAL A 322 -6.78 -6.55 -13.77
N TYR A 323 -7.21 -5.31 -14.03
CA TYR A 323 -8.18 -5.02 -15.08
C TYR A 323 -7.67 -5.44 -16.47
N GLN A 324 -6.42 -5.12 -16.81
CA GLN A 324 -5.80 -5.51 -18.08
C GLN A 324 -5.67 -7.04 -18.21
N ALA A 325 -5.34 -7.74 -17.12
CA ALA A 325 -5.31 -9.20 -17.12
C ALA A 325 -6.71 -9.80 -17.42
N LEU A 326 -7.79 -9.20 -16.89
CA LEU A 326 -9.18 -9.60 -17.18
C LEU A 326 -9.63 -9.23 -18.60
N LEU A 327 -9.08 -8.17 -19.19
CA LEU A 327 -9.31 -7.87 -20.59
C LEU A 327 -8.72 -8.96 -21.51
N GLY A 328 -7.68 -9.68 -21.08
CA GLY A 328 -7.00 -10.72 -21.86
C GLY A 328 -6.11 -10.17 -22.98
N ASP A 329 -5.33 -11.04 -23.63
CA ASP A 329 -4.45 -10.63 -24.74
C ASP A 329 -5.27 -10.17 -25.97
N PRO A 330 -5.14 -8.89 -26.40
CA PRO A 330 -5.82 -8.37 -27.58
C PRO A 330 -5.45 -9.14 -28.86
N GLY A 331 -4.23 -9.71 -28.92
CA GLY A 331 -3.73 -10.44 -30.10
C GLY A 331 -4.48 -11.74 -30.38
N ALA A 332 -4.93 -12.45 -29.35
CA ALA A 332 -5.59 -13.75 -29.46
C ALA A 332 -7.04 -13.65 -29.99
N ARG A 333 -7.69 -12.49 -29.85
CA ARG A 333 -9.11 -12.29 -30.23
C ARG A 333 -9.32 -11.72 -31.63
N SER A 334 -8.24 -11.39 -32.34
CA SER A 334 -8.31 -10.98 -33.76
C SER A 334 -8.43 -12.15 -34.74
N ALA A 335 -8.26 -13.39 -34.27
CA ALA A 335 -8.52 -14.60 -35.05
C ALA A 335 -9.99 -15.01 -34.83
N GLY A 336 -10.74 -15.03 -35.93
CA GLY A 336 -12.20 -15.17 -35.95
C GLY A 336 -12.75 -16.49 -35.41
N ASP A 337 -14.08 -16.47 -35.28
CA ASP A 337 -14.98 -17.61 -35.18
C ASP A 337 -14.66 -18.68 -34.12
N GLY A 338 -15.32 -18.53 -32.96
CA GLY A 338 -15.90 -19.66 -32.26
C GLY A 338 -14.92 -20.68 -31.67
N GLN A 339 -14.05 -20.26 -30.75
CA GLN A 339 -13.56 -21.13 -29.69
C GLN A 339 -13.01 -20.29 -28.54
N TRP A 340 -13.73 -20.29 -27.42
CA TRP A 340 -13.18 -19.86 -26.13
C TRP A 340 -12.12 -20.89 -25.73
N ALA A 341 -10.89 -20.71 -26.18
CA ALA A 341 -9.77 -21.55 -25.78
C ALA A 341 -8.54 -20.69 -25.52
N ASP A 342 -8.08 -20.76 -24.28
CA ASP A 342 -6.73 -20.42 -23.81
C ASP A 342 -6.28 -18.96 -23.93
N ALA A 343 -6.99 -18.07 -23.23
CA ALA A 343 -6.36 -16.85 -22.73
C ALA A 343 -5.54 -17.20 -21.47
N GLY A 344 -4.22 -17.32 -21.66
CA GLY A 344 -3.16 -17.14 -20.68
C GLY A 344 -3.42 -17.62 -19.25
N GLU A 345 -2.87 -18.79 -18.91
CA GLU A 345 -2.84 -19.33 -17.56
C GLU A 345 -2.17 -18.35 -16.57
N HIS A 346 -2.97 -17.58 -15.84
CA HIS A 346 -2.57 -17.14 -14.51
C HIS A 346 -2.58 -18.41 -13.63
N PRO A 347 -1.46 -18.78 -12.96
CA PRO A 347 -1.37 -20.06 -12.24
C PRO A 347 -2.40 -20.25 -11.10
N GLY A 348 -3.10 -19.20 -10.68
CA GLY A 348 -3.98 -19.22 -9.51
C GLY A 348 -5.49 -19.27 -9.76
N LEU A 349 -6.01 -18.81 -10.91
CA LEU A 349 -7.46 -18.73 -11.14
C LEU A 349 -7.83 -18.87 -12.62
N ARG A 350 -8.59 -19.92 -12.95
CA ARG A 350 -9.41 -19.95 -14.15
C ARG A 350 -10.56 -18.94 -13.98
N LEU A 351 -10.28 -17.68 -14.33
CA LEU A 351 -11.23 -16.56 -14.28
C LEU A 351 -12.48 -16.77 -15.15
N GLY A 352 -12.41 -17.68 -16.14
CA GLY A 352 -13.54 -18.05 -17.01
C GLY A 352 -14.73 -18.73 -16.32
N ALA A 353 -14.71 -18.89 -15.00
CA ALA A 353 -15.83 -19.39 -14.20
C ALA A 353 -16.54 -18.30 -13.37
N MET A 354 -16.22 -17.01 -13.56
CA MET A 354 -16.95 -15.92 -12.91
C MET A 354 -18.16 -15.53 -13.76
N ASP A 355 -19.36 -15.94 -13.33
CA ASP A 355 -20.65 -15.47 -13.89
C ASP A 355 -20.80 -13.92 -13.87
N ARG A 356 -19.87 -13.21 -13.20
CA ARG A 356 -19.88 -11.76 -12.90
C ARG A 356 -18.62 -11.02 -13.32
N GLU A 357 -17.84 -11.57 -14.25
CA GLU A 357 -16.65 -10.91 -14.78
C GLU A 357 -16.93 -9.47 -15.28
N ALA A 358 -18.12 -9.23 -15.85
CA ALA A 358 -18.56 -7.90 -16.29
C ALA A 358 -18.71 -6.89 -15.15
N ASP A 359 -19.25 -7.31 -14.00
CA ASP A 359 -19.42 -6.45 -12.83
C ASP A 359 -18.08 -6.17 -12.16
N LEU A 360 -17.21 -7.18 -12.07
CA LEU A 360 -15.85 -7.00 -11.56
C LEU A 360 -15.04 -6.04 -12.44
N ARG A 361 -15.07 -6.19 -13.77
CA ARG A 361 -14.39 -5.25 -14.68
C ARG A 361 -14.90 -3.82 -14.51
N ARG A 362 -16.21 -3.65 -14.34
CA ARG A 362 -16.80 -2.35 -14.02
C ARG A 362 -16.26 -1.78 -12.72
N ASP A 363 -16.27 -2.57 -11.65
CA ASP A 363 -15.85 -2.12 -10.32
C ASP A 363 -14.35 -1.80 -10.27
N LEU A 364 -13.52 -2.59 -10.96
CA LEU A 364 -12.08 -2.33 -11.14
C LEU A 364 -11.83 -1.06 -11.94
N LEU A 365 -12.54 -0.86 -13.05
CA LEU A 365 -12.40 0.36 -13.86
C LEU A 365 -12.79 1.60 -13.06
N LEU A 366 -13.89 1.52 -12.30
CA LEU A 366 -14.32 2.61 -11.41
C LEU A 366 -13.27 2.92 -10.34
N ALA A 367 -12.76 1.88 -9.67
CA ALA A 367 -11.70 2.04 -8.70
C ALA A 367 -10.45 2.67 -9.31
N TYR A 368 -10.05 2.20 -10.50
CA TYR A 368 -8.91 2.74 -11.24
C TYR A 368 -9.10 4.21 -11.61
N MET A 369 -10.28 4.60 -12.12
CA MET A 369 -10.64 6.00 -12.43
C MET A 369 -10.49 6.92 -11.20
N VAL A 370 -11.03 6.50 -10.05
CA VAL A 370 -10.92 7.27 -8.80
C VAL A 370 -9.45 7.37 -8.38
N GLY A 371 -8.71 6.27 -8.46
CA GLY A 371 -7.30 6.21 -8.11
C GLY A 371 -6.40 7.10 -8.97
N THR A 372 -6.57 7.08 -10.30
CA THR A 372 -5.78 7.90 -11.23
C THR A 372 -6.06 9.38 -11.06
N LEU A 373 -7.33 9.76 -10.86
CA LEU A 373 -7.72 11.15 -10.57
C LEU A 373 -7.12 11.68 -9.26
N ALA A 374 -7.23 10.89 -8.19
CA ALA A 374 -6.71 11.26 -6.88
C ALA A 374 -5.18 11.42 -6.89
N ASN A 375 -4.47 10.55 -7.62
CA ASN A 375 -3.00 10.53 -7.64
C ASN A 375 -2.37 11.30 -8.81
N GLY A 376 -3.17 11.82 -9.75
CA GLY A 376 -2.66 12.49 -10.95
C GLY A 376 -1.85 11.58 -11.88
N VAL A 377 -2.17 10.27 -11.90
CA VAL A 377 -1.49 9.27 -12.74
C VAL A 377 -2.14 9.24 -14.11
N ASP A 378 -1.33 9.20 -15.18
CA ASP A 378 -1.84 9.01 -16.53
C ASP A 378 -2.35 7.58 -16.73
N GLY A 379 -3.68 7.42 -16.82
CA GLY A 379 -4.35 6.15 -17.07
C GLY A 379 -4.79 5.95 -18.52
N THR A 380 -4.35 6.81 -19.45
CA THR A 380 -4.87 6.86 -20.83
C THR A 380 -4.87 5.51 -21.53
N GLN A 381 -3.81 4.72 -21.37
CA GLN A 381 -3.72 3.41 -22.04
C GLN A 381 -4.80 2.44 -21.55
N VAL A 382 -4.95 2.29 -20.23
CA VAL A 382 -5.96 1.39 -19.65
C VAL A 382 -7.37 1.83 -20.04
N PHE A 383 -7.64 3.15 -20.07
CA PHE A 383 -8.94 3.66 -20.52
C PHE A 383 -9.17 3.48 -22.02
N ALA A 384 -8.13 3.64 -22.84
CA ALA A 384 -8.23 3.39 -24.28
C ALA A 384 -8.53 1.92 -24.56
N GLU A 385 -7.81 1.01 -23.89
CA GLU A 385 -8.02 -0.43 -24.01
C GLU A 385 -9.41 -0.83 -23.50
N ALA A 386 -9.88 -0.26 -22.40
CA ALA A 386 -11.24 -0.47 -21.89
C ALA A 386 -12.31 0.01 -22.88
N ALA A 387 -12.16 1.22 -23.41
CA ALA A 387 -13.08 1.79 -24.37
C ALA A 387 -13.08 1.02 -25.71
N GLU A 388 -11.94 0.48 -26.12
CA GLU A 388 -11.80 -0.21 -27.39
C GLU A 388 -12.25 -1.68 -27.31
N TRP A 389 -11.88 -2.39 -26.24
CA TRP A 389 -11.93 -3.85 -26.20
C TRP A 389 -12.92 -4.44 -25.20
N ASP A 390 -13.43 -3.67 -24.23
CA ASP A 390 -14.37 -4.22 -23.24
C ASP A 390 -15.74 -4.52 -23.88
N TRP A 391 -16.24 -5.74 -23.73
CA TRP A 391 -17.51 -6.15 -24.32
C TRP A 391 -18.73 -5.63 -23.54
N ASN A 392 -18.56 -5.16 -22.31
CA ASN A 392 -19.63 -4.58 -21.51
C ASN A 392 -19.87 -3.11 -21.93
N PRO A 393 -21.04 -2.77 -22.50
CA PRO A 393 -21.33 -1.40 -22.97
C PRO A 393 -21.22 -0.35 -21.88
N SER A 394 -21.53 -0.68 -20.61
CA SER A 394 -21.40 0.29 -19.51
C SER A 394 -19.96 0.62 -19.18
N VAL A 395 -19.07 -0.39 -19.21
CA VAL A 395 -17.64 -0.21 -18.93
C VAL A 395 -16.99 0.56 -20.07
N ARG A 396 -17.32 0.17 -21.31
CA ARG A 396 -16.92 0.84 -22.54
C ARG A 396 -17.30 2.32 -22.55
N SER A 397 -18.56 2.62 -22.29
CA SER A 397 -19.09 3.99 -22.20
C SER A 397 -18.38 4.80 -21.12
N ALA A 398 -18.19 4.26 -19.91
CA ALA A 398 -17.50 4.97 -18.83
C ALA A 398 -16.05 5.32 -19.18
N ALA A 399 -15.30 4.35 -19.73
CA ALA A 399 -13.91 4.55 -20.13
C ALA A 399 -13.80 5.63 -21.21
N TRP A 400 -14.67 5.56 -22.22
CA TRP A 400 -14.71 6.55 -23.29
C TRP A 400 -15.06 7.96 -22.76
N GLU A 401 -16.12 8.08 -21.94
CA GLU A 401 -16.53 9.36 -21.37
C GLU A 401 -15.44 9.96 -20.49
N HIS A 402 -14.74 9.13 -19.71
CA HIS A 402 -13.65 9.56 -18.86
C HIS A 402 -12.49 10.13 -19.69
N MET A 403 -12.06 9.44 -20.76
CA MET A 403 -11.03 9.95 -21.66
C MET A 403 -11.45 11.26 -22.33
N ALA A 404 -12.69 11.33 -22.81
CA ALA A 404 -13.23 12.51 -23.47
C ALA A 404 -13.24 13.75 -22.56
N ARG A 405 -13.48 13.55 -21.25
CA ARG A 405 -13.59 14.64 -20.26
C ARG A 405 -12.28 15.01 -19.56
N LEU A 406 -11.24 14.18 -19.60
CA LEU A 406 -9.96 14.45 -18.93
C LEU A 406 -9.17 15.63 -19.54
N GLY A 407 -9.61 16.20 -20.66
CA GLY A 407 -9.14 17.51 -21.17
C GLY A 407 -7.73 17.53 -21.79
N GLY A 408 -7.05 16.39 -21.90
CA GLY A 408 -5.79 16.28 -22.64
C GLY A 408 -6.03 16.01 -24.13
N SER A 409 -5.26 16.69 -25.00
CA SER A 409 -5.42 16.60 -26.46
C SER A 409 -5.25 15.17 -27.00
N LYS A 410 -4.38 14.36 -26.38
CA LYS A 410 -4.18 12.95 -26.74
C LYS A 410 -5.40 12.09 -26.41
N GLN A 411 -5.96 12.24 -25.21
CA GLN A 411 -7.11 11.46 -24.75
C GLN A 411 -8.36 11.79 -25.58
N GLN A 412 -8.57 13.08 -25.88
CA GLN A 412 -9.66 13.52 -26.73
C GLN A 412 -9.51 13.04 -28.17
N ALA A 413 -8.30 13.05 -28.73
CA ALA A 413 -8.05 12.51 -30.06
C ALA A 413 -8.36 11.01 -30.15
N ILE A 414 -7.96 10.22 -29.14
CA ILE A 414 -8.31 8.78 -29.04
C ILE A 414 -9.83 8.59 -28.93
N ALA A 415 -10.49 9.36 -28.06
CA ALA A 415 -11.94 9.27 -27.87
C ALA A 415 -12.72 9.58 -29.16
N LEU A 416 -12.27 10.57 -29.94
CA LEU A 416 -12.86 10.91 -31.24
C LEU A 416 -12.54 9.88 -32.32
N GLU A 417 -11.32 9.33 -32.33
CA GLU A 417 -10.95 8.23 -33.22
C GLU A 417 -11.87 7.03 -33.02
N LEU A 418 -12.08 6.61 -31.76
CA LEU A 418 -12.97 5.50 -31.42
C LEU A 418 -14.41 5.76 -31.91
N LEU A 419 -14.96 6.94 -31.64
CA LEU A 419 -16.28 7.36 -32.12
C LEU A 419 -16.44 7.30 -33.64
N SER A 420 -15.37 7.60 -34.39
CA SER A 420 -15.43 7.55 -35.86
C SER A 420 -15.41 6.13 -36.43
N ARG A 421 -15.16 5.11 -35.60
CA ARG A 421 -15.14 3.72 -36.06
C ARG A 421 -16.56 3.21 -36.32
N PRO A 422 -16.81 2.53 -37.46
CA PRO A 422 -18.12 1.96 -37.75
C PRO A 422 -18.61 1.03 -36.63
N GLY A 423 -19.86 1.21 -36.17
CA GLY A 423 -20.49 0.38 -35.13
C GLY A 423 -19.98 0.63 -33.70
N TYR A 424 -19.01 1.53 -33.48
CA TYR A 424 -18.51 1.80 -32.14
C TYR A 424 -19.55 2.48 -31.25
N LEU A 425 -20.28 3.46 -31.78
CA LEU A 425 -21.36 4.12 -31.03
C LEU A 425 -22.42 3.12 -30.57
N ASP A 426 -22.84 2.21 -31.47
CA ASP A 426 -23.80 1.14 -31.15
C ASP A 426 -23.28 0.22 -30.04
N SER A 427 -21.97 -0.06 -30.02
CA SER A 427 -21.35 -0.90 -28.99
C SER A 427 -21.37 -0.27 -27.58
N MET A 428 -21.56 1.04 -27.47
CA MET A 428 -21.69 1.75 -26.19
C MET A 428 -23.14 1.85 -25.69
N ARG A 429 -24.14 1.52 -26.53
CA ARG A 429 -25.56 1.68 -26.19
C ARG A 429 -25.97 0.68 -25.11
N LEU A 430 -26.60 1.19 -24.06
CA LEU A 430 -27.13 0.36 -22.97
C LEU A 430 -28.46 -0.29 -23.40
N PRO A 431 -28.70 -1.56 -23.02
CA PRO A 431 -29.96 -2.23 -23.32
C PRO A 431 -31.17 -1.47 -22.74
N GLY A 432 -32.14 -1.15 -23.60
CA GLY A 432 -33.37 -0.46 -23.20
C GLY A 432 -33.28 1.06 -23.11
N VAL A 433 -32.17 1.67 -23.54
CA VAL A 433 -32.05 3.12 -23.76
C VAL A 433 -32.30 3.41 -25.25
N PRO A 434 -33.32 4.21 -25.61
CA PRO A 434 -33.78 4.35 -26.99
C PRO A 434 -33.02 5.40 -27.81
N ASP A 435 -32.15 6.21 -27.20
CA ASP A 435 -31.42 7.29 -27.86
C ASP A 435 -30.05 7.54 -27.22
N ASP A 436 -29.23 8.38 -27.85
CA ASP A 436 -27.85 8.66 -27.44
C ASP A 436 -27.74 9.86 -26.46
N THR A 437 -28.85 10.26 -25.83
CA THR A 437 -28.89 11.44 -24.95
C THR A 437 -27.96 11.33 -23.74
N LEU A 438 -27.64 10.10 -23.30
CA LEU A 438 -26.69 9.86 -22.21
C LEU A 438 -25.29 10.42 -22.50
N PHE A 439 -24.88 10.45 -23.77
CA PHE A 439 -23.55 10.95 -24.17
C PHE A 439 -23.52 12.47 -24.36
N LEU A 440 -24.69 13.14 -24.36
CA LEU A 440 -24.83 14.57 -24.65
C LEU A 440 -23.90 15.46 -23.79
N PRO A 441 -23.77 15.28 -22.47
CA PRO A 441 -22.86 16.11 -21.67
C PRO A 441 -21.39 15.96 -22.10
N THR A 442 -20.98 14.75 -22.49
CA THR A 442 -19.63 14.50 -23.00
C THR A 442 -19.42 15.13 -24.37
N MET A 443 -20.41 15.03 -25.26
CA MET A 443 -20.36 15.66 -26.58
C MET A 443 -20.29 17.19 -26.50
N GLN A 444 -21.05 17.79 -25.58
CA GLN A 444 -20.99 19.23 -25.30
C GLN A 444 -19.61 19.64 -24.78
N HIS A 445 -19.03 18.85 -23.87
CA HIS A 445 -17.67 19.08 -23.37
C HIS A 445 -16.63 18.98 -24.51
N LEU A 446 -16.69 17.95 -25.34
CA LEU A 446 -15.81 17.79 -26.49
C LEU A 446 -15.94 18.97 -27.46
N ALA A 447 -17.16 19.39 -27.81
CA ALA A 447 -17.40 20.53 -28.70
C ALA A 447 -16.72 21.82 -28.20
N GLN A 448 -16.62 21.98 -26.88
CA GLN A 448 -15.98 23.15 -26.26
C GLN A 448 -14.47 23.04 -26.12
N THR A 449 -13.91 21.83 -26.06
CA THR A 449 -12.51 21.62 -25.63
C THR A 449 -11.60 21.02 -26.69
N VAL A 450 -12.13 20.30 -27.67
CA VAL A 450 -11.30 19.62 -28.68
C VAL A 450 -10.54 20.63 -29.54
N PRO A 451 -9.33 20.29 -30.01
CA PRO A 451 -8.60 21.13 -30.96
C PRO A 451 -9.40 21.38 -32.23
N TYR A 452 -9.20 22.54 -32.86
CA TYR A 452 -9.89 22.89 -34.11
C TYR A 452 -9.70 21.82 -35.21
N THR A 453 -8.50 21.22 -35.28
CA THR A 453 -8.15 20.15 -36.22
C THR A 453 -8.96 18.87 -36.05
N GLU A 454 -9.64 18.69 -34.92
CA GLU A 454 -10.44 17.51 -34.59
C GLU A 454 -11.96 17.76 -34.68
N LEU A 455 -12.39 19.02 -34.89
CA LEU A 455 -13.82 19.38 -34.95
C LEU A 455 -14.57 18.63 -36.06
N TRP A 456 -13.89 18.28 -37.16
CA TRP A 456 -14.50 17.54 -38.25
C TRP A 456 -14.86 16.10 -37.84
N ARG A 457 -14.03 15.42 -37.02
CA ARG A 457 -14.34 14.08 -36.49
C ARG A 457 -15.55 14.13 -35.58
N LEU A 458 -15.61 15.16 -34.73
CA LEU A 458 -16.74 15.39 -33.85
C LEU A 458 -18.04 15.63 -34.64
N ARG A 459 -18.00 16.44 -35.71
CA ARG A 459 -19.16 16.64 -36.61
C ARG A 459 -19.61 15.34 -37.26
N HIS A 460 -18.68 14.56 -37.80
CA HIS A 460 -18.99 13.27 -38.42
C HIS A 460 -19.61 12.28 -37.40
N ALA A 461 -19.12 12.25 -36.16
CA ALA A 461 -19.70 11.43 -35.10
C ALA A 461 -21.15 11.84 -34.78
N LEU A 462 -21.47 13.13 -34.78
CA LEU A 462 -22.82 13.63 -34.51
C LEU A 462 -23.87 13.23 -35.55
N GLU A 463 -23.47 13.08 -36.82
CA GLU A 463 -24.36 12.61 -37.88
C GLU A 463 -24.90 11.21 -37.60
N GLY A 464 -24.07 10.36 -36.98
CA GLY A 464 -24.40 8.98 -36.60
C GLY A 464 -25.15 8.84 -35.28
N MET A 465 -25.32 9.90 -34.48
CA MET A 465 -26.00 9.83 -33.18
C MET A 465 -27.51 10.01 -33.30
N GLU A 466 -28.27 9.17 -32.61
CA GLU A 466 -29.71 9.27 -32.41
C GLU A 466 -30.00 10.29 -31.30
N LEU A 467 -30.20 11.54 -31.71
CA LEU A 467 -30.51 12.67 -30.83
C LEU A 467 -31.82 13.36 -31.25
N SER A 468 -32.52 13.98 -30.31
CA SER A 468 -33.62 14.89 -30.63
C SER A 468 -33.14 16.08 -31.46
N ALA A 469 -34.05 16.67 -32.25
CA ALA A 469 -33.74 17.86 -33.07
C ALA A 469 -33.16 19.01 -32.23
N ASP A 470 -33.72 19.24 -31.04
CA ASP A 470 -33.27 20.28 -30.11
C ASP A 470 -31.84 20.03 -29.61
N ASN A 471 -31.53 18.79 -29.20
CA ASN A 471 -30.20 18.42 -28.71
C ASN A 471 -29.14 18.54 -29.82
N ARG A 472 -29.49 18.14 -31.04
CA ARG A 472 -28.62 18.27 -32.21
C ARG A 472 -28.36 19.75 -32.54
N GLN A 473 -29.40 20.57 -32.58
CA GLN A 473 -29.28 22.01 -32.86
C GLN A 473 -28.41 22.73 -31.81
N GLN A 474 -28.52 22.37 -30.53
CA GLN A 474 -27.67 22.93 -29.47
C GLN A 474 -26.18 22.61 -29.68
N LEU A 475 -25.85 21.38 -30.04
CA LEU A 475 -24.46 20.97 -30.30
C LEU A 475 -23.90 21.65 -31.56
N GLU A 476 -24.69 21.75 -32.63
CA GLU A 476 -24.30 22.44 -33.85
C GLU A 476 -24.04 23.93 -33.61
N ALA A 477 -24.84 24.58 -32.77
CA ALA A 477 -24.63 25.98 -32.39
C ALA A 477 -23.29 26.18 -31.65
N ILE A 478 -22.93 25.28 -30.72
CA ILE A 478 -21.62 25.30 -30.03
C ILE A 478 -20.48 25.15 -31.04
N LEU A 479 -20.62 24.23 -32.01
CA LEU A 479 -19.61 23.97 -33.03
C LEU A 479 -19.48 25.10 -34.05
N ALA A 480 -20.58 25.80 -34.39
CA ALA A 480 -20.57 26.95 -35.28
C ALA A 480 -19.83 28.14 -34.67
N GLY A 481 -20.01 28.38 -33.36
CA GLY A 481 -19.29 29.43 -32.62
C GLY A 481 -17.79 29.20 -32.43
N ARG A 482 -17.28 28.03 -32.83
CA ARG A 482 -15.86 27.61 -32.71
C ARG A 482 -15.07 27.72 -34.01
N VAL A 483 -15.71 28.01 -35.15
CA VAL A 483 -15.06 28.17 -36.45
C VAL A 483 -14.51 29.59 -36.55
N PRO A 484 -13.19 29.81 -36.72
CA PRO A 484 -12.66 31.15 -36.96
C PRO A 484 -13.17 31.64 -38.32
N GLU A 485 -13.70 32.87 -38.35
CA GLU A 485 -14.17 33.56 -39.56
C GLU A 485 -13.09 33.70 -40.64
#